data_AF-A0A7W9G2K9-F1
#
_entry.id   AF-A0A7W9G2K9-F1
#
_cell.length_a   1.000
_cell.length_b   1.000
_cell.length_c   1.000
_cell.angle_alpha   90.00
_cell.angle_beta   90.00
_cell.angle_gamma   90.00
#
_symmetry.space_group_name_H-M   'P 1'
#
loop_
_entity.id
_entity.type
_entity.pdbx_description
1 polymer ?
#
loop_
_entity_poly.entity_id
_entity_poly.type
_entity_poly.pdbx_seq_one_letter_code
_entity_poly.pdbx_strand_id
1 'polypeptide(L)'
;MVTHEEMVEAFGDEGLLLMDVEQCREKGLSEADVRILSEVGLPVRADQAFTTFLADEPRVGSLVVFRTPGGDLNVLTLGGTSGDSGMRYFLDIRSGVVGLLSMDETPQAEKVNSSLANFVEFLYRLRLRQQALNGESPEAGKEYTEKLWLSLKELDPDAFDDAEAWWSMVMDTLMSRNLISETRAFLEQRRAEVADTLSKLIEFEEAVAPRGTQREGFDRALSRLEHEGWQIVDAKRFASDTGTSGLLSPCADHFTPDGALADDVPLAWRGGLPSNIQAAFAREGLVVSVPGQAGQDDDYDALLEMDADELAEHGDALMDSVIASVHGLKKPEEGVVTCLAADRSSDLCRISAAFDRLAAHGYLAEPDLWPTASGAWQQVHEAAAAAGQPPRAVFWTTQSHTASFDAYGDLVDELVLQWAGDPELIAQALAGTGLEVEVPEHESTAFLLRPASKGRFEVS
;
A
#
# COMPACT_ATOMS: atom_id res chain seq x y z
N MET A 1 21.04 -3.93 32.99
CA MET A 1 20.80 -2.58 32.46
C MET A 1 21.94 -2.32 31.53
N VAL A 2 21.60 -2.18 30.26
CA VAL A 2 22.50 -1.89 29.17
C VAL A 2 23.27 -0.59 29.39
N THR A 3 24.52 -0.58 28.99
CA THR A 3 25.44 0.56 29.03
C THR A 3 25.50 1.27 27.67
N HIS A 4 26.03 2.49 27.65
CA HIS A 4 26.24 3.23 26.40
C HIS A 4 27.15 2.46 25.43
N GLU A 5 28.22 1.84 25.92
CA GLU A 5 29.15 1.07 25.10
C GLU A 5 28.45 -0.10 24.40
N GLU A 6 27.59 -0.83 25.12
CA GLU A 6 26.77 -1.93 24.55
C GLU A 6 25.76 -1.39 23.52
N MET A 7 25.14 -0.24 23.77
CA MET A 7 24.22 0.40 22.81
C MET A 7 24.96 0.83 21.54
N VAL A 8 26.15 1.41 21.66
CA VAL A 8 26.99 1.81 20.52
C VAL A 8 27.46 0.58 19.74
N GLU A 9 27.80 -0.52 20.41
CA GLU A 9 28.14 -1.78 19.75
C GLU A 9 26.96 -2.34 18.93
N ALA A 10 25.74 -2.27 19.48
CA ALA A 10 24.56 -2.82 18.83
C ALA A 10 23.99 -1.94 17.70
N PHE A 11 23.99 -0.61 17.88
CA PHE A 11 23.32 0.34 16.97
C PHE A 11 24.27 1.26 16.21
N GLY A 12 25.54 1.36 16.61
CA GLY A 12 26.46 2.37 16.15
C GLY A 12 26.25 3.71 16.85
N ASP A 13 27.30 4.54 16.89
CA ASP A 13 27.30 5.84 17.56
C ASP A 13 26.25 6.80 16.97
N GLU A 14 26.17 6.88 15.64
CA GLU A 14 25.15 7.67 14.92
C GLU A 14 23.74 7.05 15.01
N GLY A 15 23.64 5.81 15.48
CA GLY A 15 22.38 5.08 15.67
C GLY A 15 21.68 5.39 16.99
N LEU A 16 22.23 6.28 17.81
CA LEU A 16 21.70 6.65 19.12
C LEU A 16 21.30 8.13 19.18
N LEU A 17 20.14 8.38 19.76
CA LEU A 17 19.68 9.70 20.14
C LEU A 17 19.96 9.93 21.63
N LEU A 18 20.85 10.87 21.92
CA LEU A 18 21.13 11.37 23.27
C LEU A 18 20.38 12.69 23.49
N MET A 19 19.75 12.83 24.65
CA MET A 19 19.12 14.08 25.06
C MET A 19 20.07 14.94 25.91
N ASP A 20 19.89 16.26 25.86
CA ASP A 20 20.64 17.18 26.69
C ASP A 20 20.27 17.02 28.18
N VAL A 21 21.30 16.92 29.03
CA VAL A 21 21.15 16.68 30.48
C VAL A 21 20.31 17.77 31.16
N GLU A 22 20.57 19.03 30.83
CA GLU A 22 19.89 20.16 31.46
C GLU A 22 18.44 20.23 30.99
N GLN A 23 18.17 19.99 29.71
CA GLN A 23 16.81 19.88 29.19
C GLN A 23 16.01 18.75 29.87
N CYS A 24 16.61 17.58 30.11
CA CYS A 24 15.94 16.50 30.84
C CYS A 24 15.61 16.91 32.28
N ARG A 25 16.54 17.58 32.98
CA ARG A 25 16.31 18.08 34.35
C ARG A 25 15.22 19.14 34.41
N GLU A 26 15.21 20.09 33.46
CA GLU A 26 14.19 21.14 33.37
C GLU A 26 12.78 20.57 33.15
N LYS A 27 12.68 19.44 32.44
CA LYS A 27 11.41 18.70 32.24
C LYS A 27 10.96 17.92 33.48
N GLY A 28 11.79 17.86 34.53
CA GLY A 28 11.47 17.23 35.82
C GLY A 28 11.70 15.73 35.87
N LEU A 29 12.53 15.18 34.97
CA LEU A 29 12.87 13.75 34.98
C LEU A 29 13.66 13.37 36.24
N SER A 30 13.53 12.10 36.65
CA SER A 30 14.35 11.56 37.74
C SER A 30 15.82 11.48 37.30
N GLU A 31 16.77 11.58 38.24
CA GLU A 31 18.20 11.45 37.91
C GLU A 31 18.55 10.09 37.26
N ALA A 32 17.74 9.05 37.52
CA ALA A 32 17.91 7.76 36.86
C ALA A 32 17.54 7.83 35.38
N ASP A 33 16.42 8.48 35.05
CA ASP A 33 15.95 8.63 33.66
C ASP A 33 16.79 9.63 32.88
N VAL A 34 17.22 10.73 33.52
CA VAL A 34 18.19 11.68 32.95
C VAL A 34 19.42 10.92 32.49
N ARG A 35 20.02 10.11 33.37
CA ARG A 35 21.21 9.32 33.04
C ARG A 35 20.97 8.40 31.84
N ILE A 36 19.81 7.74 31.76
CA ILE A 36 19.50 6.86 30.63
C ILE A 36 19.41 7.65 29.33
N LEU A 37 18.65 8.76 29.29
CA LEU A 37 18.44 9.52 28.05
C LEU A 37 19.67 10.30 27.61
N SER A 38 20.53 10.76 28.53
CA SER A 38 21.68 11.59 28.22
C SER A 38 23.01 10.86 28.12
N GLU A 39 23.17 9.73 28.81
CA GLU A 39 24.42 8.95 28.79
C GLU A 39 24.29 7.64 28.01
N VAL A 40 23.16 6.93 28.11
CA VAL A 40 22.96 5.65 27.39
C VAL A 40 22.39 5.89 25.99
N GLY A 41 21.30 6.66 25.90
CA GLY A 41 20.63 7.03 24.65
C GLY A 41 19.49 6.08 24.26
N LEU A 42 18.64 6.56 23.36
CA LEU A 42 17.60 5.76 22.69
C LEU A 42 18.07 5.37 21.29
N PRO A 43 17.82 4.15 20.81
CA PRO A 43 18.15 3.81 19.44
C PRO A 43 17.27 4.61 18.48
N VAL A 44 17.86 5.19 17.43
CA VAL A 44 17.11 5.90 16.39
C VAL A 44 16.05 4.99 15.74
N ARG A 45 16.38 3.69 15.61
CA ARG A 45 15.46 2.65 15.17
C ARG A 45 15.82 1.32 15.81
N ALA A 46 14.82 0.59 16.30
CA ALA A 46 14.96 -0.79 16.77
C ALA A 46 13.90 -1.68 16.10
N ASP A 47 14.33 -2.33 15.02
CA ASP A 47 13.49 -3.17 14.16
C ASP A 47 12.21 -2.43 13.75
N GLN A 48 11.04 -3.06 13.90
CA GLN A 48 9.74 -2.42 13.69
C GLN A 48 9.08 -1.95 14.99
N ALA A 49 9.64 -2.33 16.14
CA ALA A 49 9.06 -2.01 17.43
C ALA A 49 9.19 -0.52 17.76
N PHE A 50 10.27 0.14 17.34
CA PHE A 50 10.57 1.51 17.77
C PHE A 50 11.32 2.34 16.72
N THR A 51 10.99 3.63 16.66
CA THR A 51 11.71 4.66 15.88
C THR A 51 11.62 6.03 16.55
N THR A 52 12.66 6.84 16.43
CA THR A 52 12.64 8.26 16.82
C THR A 52 12.22 9.18 15.67
N PHE A 53 12.13 8.65 14.44
CA PHE A 53 11.63 9.38 13.28
C PHE A 53 10.11 9.49 13.33
N LEU A 54 9.62 10.67 13.69
CA LEU A 54 8.20 11.01 13.76
C LEU A 54 7.90 12.08 12.71
N ALA A 55 6.95 11.82 11.81
CA ALA A 55 6.51 12.79 10.81
C ALA A 55 5.72 13.94 11.47
N ASP A 56 4.88 13.59 12.43
CA ASP A 56 3.90 14.50 13.06
C ASP A 56 4.19 14.77 14.54
N GLU A 57 3.65 15.88 15.05
CA GLU A 57 3.68 16.20 16.48
C GLU A 57 2.82 15.22 17.31
N PRO A 58 3.16 14.96 18.58
CA PRO A 58 4.35 15.44 19.28
C PRO A 58 5.63 14.70 18.83
N ARG A 59 6.71 15.46 18.62
CA ARG A 59 8.04 14.92 18.30
C ARG A 59 8.79 14.39 19.53
N VAL A 60 9.85 13.63 19.30
CA VAL A 60 10.71 13.09 20.38
C VAL A 60 11.28 14.23 21.23
N GLY A 61 11.21 14.08 22.55
CA GLY A 61 11.63 15.10 23.52
C GLY A 61 10.55 16.14 23.85
N SER A 62 9.40 16.13 23.16
CA SER A 62 8.27 16.99 23.50
C SER A 62 7.60 16.54 24.80
N LEU A 63 7.34 17.52 25.67
CA LEU A 63 6.60 17.34 26.91
C LEU A 63 5.12 17.63 26.65
N VAL A 64 4.26 16.66 26.89
CA VAL A 64 2.81 16.77 26.66
C VAL A 64 2.08 16.51 27.98
N VAL A 65 1.01 17.26 28.23
CA VAL A 65 0.14 17.07 29.40
C VAL A 65 -1.17 16.43 28.95
N PHE A 66 -1.37 15.17 29.29
CA PHE A 66 -2.61 14.45 29.03
C PHE A 66 -3.58 14.63 30.20
N ARG A 67 -4.77 15.14 29.90
CA ARG A 67 -5.84 15.27 30.89
C ARG A 67 -6.62 13.97 30.95
N THR A 68 -6.41 13.18 32.00
CA THR A 68 -7.16 11.95 32.24
C THR A 68 -8.23 12.18 33.32
N PRO A 69 -9.26 11.33 33.41
CA PRO A 69 -10.19 11.35 34.55
C PRO A 69 -9.49 11.19 35.92
N GLY A 70 -8.30 10.58 35.94
CA GLY A 70 -7.46 10.40 37.14
C GLY A 70 -6.55 11.59 37.45
N GLY A 71 -6.58 12.65 36.64
CA GLY A 71 -5.74 13.84 36.77
C GLY A 71 -4.79 14.05 35.58
N ASP A 72 -4.02 15.14 35.67
CA ASP A 72 -3.05 15.50 34.63
C ASP A 72 -1.81 14.60 34.69
N LEU A 73 -1.50 13.99 33.55
CA LEU A 73 -0.34 13.13 33.30
C LEU A 73 0.67 13.90 32.45
N ASN A 74 1.86 14.16 33.00
CA ASN A 74 2.94 14.82 32.28
C ASN A 74 3.84 13.75 31.66
N VAL A 75 3.88 13.70 30.32
CA VAL A 75 4.64 12.67 29.62
C VAL A 75 5.65 13.25 28.66
N LEU A 76 6.81 12.61 28.57
CA LEU A 76 7.85 12.90 27.58
C LEU A 76 7.71 11.94 26.40
N THR A 77 7.61 12.45 25.18
CA THR A 77 7.57 11.61 23.98
C THR A 77 8.94 11.00 23.71
N LEU A 78 9.01 9.68 23.59
CA LEU A 78 10.25 8.92 23.37
C LEU A 78 10.45 8.55 21.89
N GLY A 79 9.37 8.27 21.17
CA GLY A 79 9.40 7.78 19.79
C GLY A 79 8.03 7.27 19.34
N GLY A 80 8.00 6.47 18.28
CA GLY A 80 6.82 5.83 17.73
C GLY A 80 7.12 4.42 17.27
N THR A 81 6.13 3.75 16.70
CA THR A 81 6.28 2.43 16.07
C THR A 81 6.72 2.61 14.61
N SER A 82 7.43 1.64 14.04
CA SER A 82 7.78 1.73 12.62
C SER A 82 6.62 1.26 11.76
N GLY A 83 5.91 2.19 11.13
CA GLY A 83 4.82 1.88 10.19
C GLY A 83 3.44 2.38 10.60
N ASP A 84 3.31 3.00 11.77
CA ASP A 84 2.06 3.62 12.23
C ASP A 84 2.35 5.03 12.78
N SER A 85 1.90 6.05 12.04
CA SER A 85 2.09 7.46 12.41
C SER A 85 1.18 7.90 13.56
N GLY A 86 0.18 7.11 13.94
CA GLY A 86 -0.75 7.38 15.05
C GLY A 86 -0.23 6.96 16.42
N MET A 87 0.84 6.17 16.50
CA MET A 87 1.31 5.59 17.76
C MET A 87 2.54 6.32 18.34
N ARG A 88 2.55 6.63 19.64
CA ARG A 88 3.65 7.31 20.35
C ARG A 88 4.04 6.62 21.65
N TYR A 89 5.30 6.26 21.78
CA TYR A 89 5.87 5.88 23.06
C TYR A 89 6.08 7.11 23.93
N PHE A 90 5.71 7.03 25.19
CA PHE A 90 5.87 8.11 26.14
C PHE A 90 6.40 7.61 27.49
N LEU A 91 7.10 8.49 28.21
CA LEU A 91 7.54 8.29 29.58
C LEU A 91 6.68 9.15 30.50
N ASP A 92 5.97 8.54 31.45
CA ASP A 92 5.36 9.28 32.56
C ASP A 92 6.47 9.73 33.52
N ILE A 93 6.69 11.05 33.58
CA ILE A 93 7.79 11.66 34.33
C ILE A 93 7.65 11.44 35.84
N ARG A 94 6.43 11.20 36.33
CA ARG A 94 6.20 10.98 37.76
C ARG A 94 6.47 9.55 38.19
N SER A 95 6.01 8.58 37.40
CA SER A 95 6.10 7.16 37.76
C SER A 95 7.31 6.45 37.17
N GLY A 96 7.92 7.01 36.11
CA GLY A 96 8.98 6.37 35.34
C GLY A 96 8.49 5.28 34.39
N VAL A 97 7.16 5.05 34.34
CA VAL A 97 6.53 4.04 33.48
C VAL A 97 6.57 4.48 32.03
N VAL A 98 6.87 3.55 31.13
CA VAL A 98 6.78 3.76 29.68
C VAL A 98 5.45 3.21 29.20
N GLY A 99 4.72 4.03 28.45
CA GLY A 99 3.46 3.64 27.80
C GLY A 99 3.49 3.86 26.29
N LEU A 100 2.48 3.33 25.63
CA LEU A 100 2.18 3.55 24.22
C LEU A 100 0.83 4.25 24.13
N LEU A 101 0.77 5.33 23.37
CA LEU A 101 -0.43 6.11 23.11
C LEU A 101 -0.82 5.94 21.64
N SER A 102 -2.05 5.47 21.38
CA SER A 102 -2.72 5.66 20.09
C SER A 102 -3.34 7.05 20.07
N MET A 103 -3.10 7.79 18.98
CA MET A 103 -3.64 9.13 18.73
C MET A 103 -4.83 9.12 17.75
N ASP A 104 -5.44 7.95 17.53
CA ASP A 104 -6.63 7.81 16.68
C ASP A 104 -7.88 8.45 17.33
N GLU A 105 -9.07 8.23 16.75
CA GLU A 105 -10.34 8.90 17.11
C GLU A 105 -10.61 9.02 18.62
N THR A 106 -10.18 8.05 19.43
CA THR A 106 -10.19 8.14 20.90
C THR A 106 -8.81 7.77 21.43
N PRO A 107 -8.06 8.71 22.04
CA PRO A 107 -6.73 8.41 22.55
C PRO A 107 -6.75 7.31 23.61
N GLN A 108 -6.03 6.22 23.33
CA GLN A 108 -5.87 5.10 24.25
C GLN A 108 -4.42 4.96 24.64
N ALA A 109 -4.17 4.80 25.95
CA ALA A 109 -2.83 4.59 26.47
C ALA A 109 -2.75 3.24 27.16
N GLU A 110 -1.71 2.47 26.84
CA GLU A 110 -1.38 1.23 27.53
C GLU A 110 0.02 1.30 28.16
N LYS A 111 0.22 0.53 29.22
CA LYS A 111 1.53 0.38 29.86
C LYS A 111 2.38 -0.59 29.03
N VAL A 112 3.57 -0.17 28.63
CA VAL A 112 4.51 -0.96 27.83
C VAL A 112 5.61 -1.56 28.70
N ASN A 113 6.21 -0.75 29.57
CA ASN A 113 7.25 -1.20 30.50
C ASN A 113 7.12 -0.50 31.84
N SER A 114 7.52 -1.20 32.91
CA SER A 114 7.50 -0.66 34.27
C SER A 114 8.53 0.44 34.52
N SER A 115 9.56 0.55 33.67
CA SER A 115 10.57 1.61 33.75
C SER A 115 11.20 1.92 32.40
N LEU A 116 11.76 3.13 32.25
CA LEU A 116 12.58 3.50 31.09
C LEU A 116 13.80 2.56 30.91
N ALA A 117 14.43 2.15 32.01
CA ALA A 117 15.57 1.24 31.97
C ALA A 117 15.22 -0.11 31.31
N ASN A 118 14.07 -0.67 31.67
CA ASN A 118 13.57 -1.90 31.06
C ASN A 118 13.23 -1.70 29.60
N PHE A 119 12.59 -0.58 29.25
CA PHE A 119 12.27 -0.26 27.86
C PHE A 119 13.53 -0.23 26.98
N VAL A 120 14.58 0.48 27.38
CA VAL A 120 15.84 0.54 26.61
C VAL A 120 16.52 -0.82 26.52
N GLU A 121 16.51 -1.60 27.60
CA GLU A 121 17.03 -2.97 27.62
C GLU A 121 16.24 -3.90 26.66
N PHE A 122 14.92 -3.74 26.54
CA PHE A 122 14.09 -4.48 25.58
C PHE A 122 14.51 -4.16 24.14
N LEU A 123 14.67 -2.88 23.80
CA LEU A 123 15.10 -2.45 22.46
C LEU A 123 16.50 -2.98 22.12
N TYR A 124 17.42 -2.95 23.08
CA TYR A 124 18.77 -3.53 22.93
C TYR A 124 18.71 -5.03 22.62
N ARG A 125 17.95 -5.81 23.40
CA ARG A 125 17.87 -7.26 23.20
C ARG A 125 17.15 -7.65 21.91
N LEU A 126 16.19 -6.84 21.45
CA LEU A 126 15.58 -6.99 20.13
C LEU A 126 16.62 -6.80 19.02
N ARG A 127 17.52 -5.83 19.16
CA ARG A 127 18.62 -5.63 18.22
C ARG A 127 19.62 -6.78 18.23
N LEU A 128 20.00 -7.29 19.40
CA LEU A 128 20.86 -8.47 19.49
C LEU A 128 20.23 -9.69 18.81
N ARG A 129 18.92 -9.90 18.99
CA ARG A 129 18.18 -10.93 18.24
C ARG A 129 18.30 -10.71 16.74
N GLN A 130 18.03 -9.49 16.26
CA GLN A 130 18.09 -9.17 14.84
C GLN A 130 19.48 -9.47 14.26
N GLN A 131 20.55 -9.15 14.98
CA GLN A 131 21.92 -9.44 14.57
C GLN A 131 22.22 -10.94 14.58
N ALA A 132 21.79 -11.65 15.64
CA ALA A 132 22.02 -13.09 15.79
C ALA A 132 21.30 -13.93 14.74
N LEU A 133 20.13 -13.48 14.26
CA LEU A 133 19.34 -14.18 13.26
C LEU A 133 19.68 -13.80 11.82
N ASN A 134 20.68 -12.95 11.61
CA ASN A 134 21.10 -12.56 10.27
C ASN A 134 21.77 -13.74 9.54
N GLY A 135 21.00 -14.44 8.70
CA GLY A 135 21.45 -15.60 7.92
C GLY A 135 21.21 -16.97 8.56
N GLU A 136 20.52 -17.03 9.71
CA GLU A 136 20.16 -18.28 10.40
C GLU A 136 18.84 -18.88 9.88
N SER A 137 18.59 -20.15 10.20
CA SER A 137 17.37 -20.84 9.77
C SER A 137 16.12 -20.30 10.50
N PRO A 138 14.92 -20.43 9.89
CA PRO A 138 13.68 -20.02 10.52
C PRO A 138 13.41 -20.73 11.86
N GLU A 139 13.69 -22.02 11.96
CA GLU A 139 13.53 -22.78 13.20
C GLU A 139 14.43 -22.22 14.32
N ALA A 140 15.68 -21.87 13.98
CA ALA A 140 16.59 -21.21 14.91
C ALA A 140 16.06 -19.82 15.32
N GLY A 141 15.44 -19.09 14.38
CA GLY A 141 14.75 -17.82 14.64
C GLY A 141 13.62 -17.94 15.64
N LYS A 142 12.78 -18.96 15.53
CA LYS A 142 11.66 -19.19 16.45
C LYS A 142 12.18 -19.53 17.84
N GLU A 143 13.11 -20.49 17.95
CA GLU A 143 13.69 -20.89 19.24
C GLU A 143 14.40 -19.72 19.93
N TYR A 144 15.13 -18.88 19.18
CA TYR A 144 15.77 -17.69 19.73
C TYR A 144 14.72 -16.67 20.21
N THR A 145 13.64 -16.47 19.45
CA THR A 145 12.56 -15.54 19.83
C THR A 145 11.84 -15.99 21.09
N GLU A 146 11.59 -17.29 21.25
CA GLU A 146 11.02 -17.86 22.49
C GLU A 146 11.94 -17.65 23.69
N LYS A 147 13.26 -17.84 23.53
CA LYS A 147 14.25 -17.55 24.59
C LYS A 147 14.31 -16.07 24.93
N LEU A 148 14.27 -15.20 23.91
CA LEU A 148 14.21 -13.75 24.11
C LEU A 148 12.97 -13.38 24.93
N TRP A 149 11.79 -13.85 24.50
CA TRP A 149 10.51 -13.60 25.16
C TRP A 149 10.55 -14.00 26.65
N LEU A 150 11.04 -15.21 26.96
CA LEU A 150 11.19 -15.66 28.34
C LEU A 150 12.11 -14.73 29.16
N SER A 151 13.24 -14.30 28.59
CA SER A 151 14.17 -13.41 29.30
C SER A 151 13.61 -12.01 29.51
N LEU A 152 12.81 -11.50 28.57
CA LEU A 152 12.16 -10.19 28.67
C LEU A 152 11.02 -10.24 29.70
N LYS A 153 10.28 -11.35 29.75
CA LYS A 153 9.24 -11.57 30.76
C LYS A 153 9.81 -11.72 32.16
N GLU A 154 10.99 -12.30 32.32
CA GLU A 154 11.68 -12.34 33.61
C GLU A 154 12.15 -10.93 34.04
N LEU A 155 12.59 -10.12 33.08
CA LEU A 155 13.08 -8.76 33.31
C LEU A 155 11.95 -7.79 33.71
N ASP A 156 10.80 -7.86 33.04
CA ASP A 156 9.64 -7.01 33.30
C ASP A 156 8.34 -7.81 33.16
N PRO A 157 7.91 -8.54 34.21
CA PRO A 157 6.72 -9.39 34.15
C PRO A 157 5.46 -8.62 33.77
N ASP A 158 5.30 -7.41 34.31
CA ASP A 158 4.15 -6.52 34.07
C ASP A 158 3.96 -6.17 32.59
N ALA A 159 5.04 -6.21 31.78
CA ALA A 159 5.01 -5.94 30.36
C ALA A 159 4.35 -7.07 29.53
N PHE A 160 4.12 -8.22 30.16
CA PHE A 160 3.55 -9.44 29.56
C PHE A 160 2.41 -10.03 30.41
N ASP A 161 1.76 -9.21 31.23
CA ASP A 161 0.65 -9.64 32.09
C ASP A 161 -0.61 -9.98 31.28
N ASP A 162 -0.75 -9.40 30.08
CA ASP A 162 -1.83 -9.67 29.12
C ASP A 162 -1.29 -10.25 27.80
N ALA A 163 -2.03 -11.18 27.20
CA ALA A 163 -1.75 -11.67 25.86
C ALA A 163 -1.98 -10.58 24.79
N GLU A 164 -2.84 -9.61 25.07
CA GLU A 164 -3.09 -8.44 24.22
C GLU A 164 -2.13 -7.27 24.52
N ALA A 165 -1.22 -7.41 25.49
CA ALA A 165 -0.21 -6.39 25.75
C ALA A 165 0.70 -6.19 24.53
N TRP A 166 1.10 -4.95 24.28
CA TRP A 166 1.98 -4.57 23.17
C TRP A 166 3.14 -5.55 22.89
N TRP A 167 3.94 -5.88 23.91
CA TRP A 167 5.09 -6.77 23.71
C TRP A 167 4.70 -8.22 23.40
N SER A 168 3.55 -8.69 23.88
CA SER A 168 3.02 -10.00 23.51
C SER A 168 2.71 -10.04 22.01
N MET A 169 2.06 -9.00 21.48
CA MET A 169 1.76 -8.88 20.04
C MET A 169 3.03 -8.74 19.17
N VAL A 170 4.00 -7.95 19.64
CA VAL A 170 5.30 -7.81 18.94
C VAL A 170 6.02 -9.17 18.87
N MET A 171 6.05 -9.93 19.97
CA MET A 171 6.71 -11.24 19.98
C MET A 171 6.00 -12.25 19.10
N ASP A 172 4.66 -12.27 19.11
CA ASP A 172 3.87 -13.13 18.22
C ASP A 172 4.12 -12.80 16.74
N THR A 173 4.19 -11.51 16.41
CA THR A 173 4.57 -11.04 15.06
C THR A 173 5.97 -11.51 14.69
N LEU A 174 6.95 -11.39 15.59
CA LEU A 174 8.33 -11.83 15.35
C LEU A 174 8.47 -13.34 15.22
N MET A 175 7.64 -14.12 15.91
CA MET A 175 7.56 -15.58 15.76
C MET A 175 6.88 -15.98 14.45
N SER A 176 5.85 -15.24 14.04
CA SER A 176 5.08 -15.48 12.80
C SER A 176 5.82 -15.02 11.53
N ARG A 177 6.69 -14.02 11.63
CA ARG A 177 7.52 -13.51 10.52
C ARG A 177 8.49 -14.50 9.91
N ASN A 178 8.74 -15.64 10.56
CA ASN A 178 9.53 -16.72 9.98
C ASN A 178 8.86 -17.42 8.79
N LEU A 179 7.53 -17.32 8.61
CA LEU A 179 6.88 -17.78 7.39
C LEU A 179 7.28 -16.96 6.15
N ILE A 180 7.65 -15.69 6.34
CA ILE A 180 7.94 -14.76 5.24
C ILE A 180 9.36 -15.00 4.70
N SER A 181 10.33 -15.36 5.55
CA SER A 181 11.69 -15.76 5.15
C SER A 181 11.72 -17.14 4.47
N GLU A 182 10.94 -18.11 4.95
CA GLU A 182 10.69 -19.39 4.26
C GLU A 182 10.22 -19.18 2.82
N THR A 183 9.34 -18.20 2.65
CA THR A 183 8.80 -17.86 1.35
C THR A 183 9.84 -17.19 0.45
N ARG A 184 10.70 -16.31 0.97
CA ARG A 184 11.77 -15.66 0.19
C ARG A 184 12.85 -16.64 -0.29
N ALA A 185 13.31 -17.55 0.57
CA ALA A 185 14.32 -18.57 0.18
C ALA A 185 13.75 -19.59 -0.83
N PHE A 186 12.49 -19.99 -0.66
CA PHE A 186 11.77 -20.80 -1.64
C PHE A 186 11.62 -20.09 -2.99
N LEU A 187 11.35 -18.78 -2.99
CA LEU A 187 11.23 -17.96 -4.20
C LEU A 187 12.58 -17.76 -4.92
N GLU A 188 13.70 -17.64 -4.20
CA GLU A 188 15.04 -17.56 -4.80
C GLU A 188 15.45 -18.88 -5.48
N GLN A 189 15.14 -20.02 -4.86
CA GLN A 189 15.33 -21.32 -5.50
C GLN A 189 14.43 -21.48 -6.73
N ARG A 190 13.16 -21.06 -6.63
CA ARG A 190 12.21 -21.04 -7.76
C ARG A 190 12.66 -20.10 -8.87
N ARG A 191 13.28 -18.95 -8.57
CA ARG A 191 13.85 -18.01 -9.55
C ARG A 191 14.94 -18.66 -10.39
N ALA A 192 15.86 -19.40 -9.76
CA ALA A 192 16.93 -20.10 -10.47
C ALA A 192 16.38 -21.20 -11.41
N GLU A 193 15.34 -21.92 -10.98
CA GLU A 193 14.64 -22.93 -11.78
C GLU A 193 13.80 -22.30 -12.91
N VAL A 194 13.16 -21.17 -12.65
CA VAL A 194 12.32 -20.43 -13.61
C VAL A 194 13.17 -19.70 -14.64
N ALA A 195 14.35 -19.17 -14.31
CA ALA A 195 15.28 -18.56 -15.28
C ALA A 195 15.79 -19.57 -16.33
N ASP A 196 16.07 -20.82 -15.93
CA ASP A 196 16.42 -21.92 -16.86
C ASP A 196 15.22 -22.36 -17.72
N THR A 197 14.00 -22.19 -17.20
CA THR A 197 12.75 -22.49 -17.91
C THR A 197 12.35 -21.36 -18.86
N LEU A 198 12.59 -20.09 -18.49
CA LEU A 198 12.34 -18.87 -19.27
C LEU A 198 13.22 -18.82 -20.53
N SER A 199 14.50 -19.20 -20.43
CA SER A 199 15.36 -19.33 -21.62
C SER A 199 14.85 -20.34 -22.64
N LYS A 200 14.02 -21.30 -22.21
CA LYS A 200 13.41 -22.33 -23.08
C LYS A 200 11.99 -21.94 -23.56
N LEU A 201 11.34 -20.98 -22.89
CA LEU A 201 9.97 -20.53 -23.20
C LEU A 201 9.91 -19.28 -24.08
N ILE A 202 10.95 -18.44 -24.08
CA ILE A 202 11.09 -17.32 -25.02
C ILE A 202 11.19 -17.84 -26.48
N GLU A 203 11.68 -19.07 -26.67
CA GLU A 203 11.63 -19.76 -27.98
C GLU A 203 10.22 -20.27 -28.36
N PHE A 204 9.25 -20.25 -27.43
CA PHE A 204 7.86 -20.70 -27.61
C PHE A 204 6.85 -19.53 -27.71
N GLU A 205 7.30 -18.28 -27.54
CA GLU A 205 6.46 -17.10 -27.29
C GLU A 205 5.76 -16.49 -28.53
N GLU A 206 5.95 -17.03 -29.73
CA GLU A 206 5.19 -16.61 -30.94
C GLU A 206 3.75 -17.17 -31.00
N ALA A 207 3.25 -17.84 -29.96
CA ALA A 207 1.94 -18.48 -29.92
C ALA A 207 1.02 -17.98 -28.78
N VAL A 208 0.87 -16.65 -28.64
CA VAL A 208 -0.30 -16.12 -27.91
C VAL A 208 -1.55 -16.52 -28.70
N ALA A 209 -2.43 -17.31 -28.10
CA ALA A 209 -3.68 -17.73 -28.74
C ALA A 209 -4.41 -16.50 -29.30
N PRO A 210 -4.96 -16.56 -30.52
CA PRO A 210 -5.65 -15.41 -31.10
C PRO A 210 -6.75 -14.98 -30.14
N ARG A 211 -6.67 -13.71 -29.68
CA ARG A 211 -7.79 -13.07 -28.99
C ARG A 211 -9.01 -13.25 -29.89
N GLY A 212 -10.12 -13.67 -29.31
CA GLY A 212 -11.37 -13.87 -30.03
C GLY A 212 -11.85 -12.62 -30.76
N THR A 213 -13.00 -12.69 -31.41
CA THR A 213 -13.59 -11.53 -32.10
C THR A 213 -13.84 -10.37 -31.12
N GLN A 214 -13.95 -9.12 -31.61
CA GLN A 214 -14.24 -7.97 -30.75
C GLN A 214 -15.58 -8.14 -30.01
N ARG A 215 -16.56 -8.80 -30.63
CA ARG A 215 -17.83 -9.18 -29.98
C ARG A 215 -17.61 -10.10 -28.79
N GLU A 216 -16.81 -11.14 -28.94
CA GLU A 216 -16.49 -12.05 -27.84
C GLU A 216 -15.71 -11.33 -26.72
N GLY A 217 -14.82 -10.39 -27.08
CA GLY A 217 -14.17 -9.51 -26.12
C GLY A 217 -15.15 -8.62 -25.37
N PHE A 218 -16.09 -8.01 -26.08
CA PHE A 218 -17.13 -7.17 -25.50
C PHE A 218 -18.00 -7.95 -24.52
N ASP A 219 -18.45 -9.15 -24.91
CA ASP A 219 -19.27 -10.03 -24.06
C ASP A 219 -18.49 -10.49 -22.80
N ARG A 220 -17.18 -10.76 -22.92
CA ARG A 220 -16.32 -11.07 -21.78
C ARG A 220 -16.12 -9.87 -20.84
N ALA A 221 -15.97 -8.66 -21.39
CA ALA A 221 -15.88 -7.44 -20.58
C ALA A 221 -17.17 -7.19 -19.79
N LEU A 222 -18.34 -7.36 -20.42
CA LEU A 222 -19.63 -7.28 -19.72
C LEU A 222 -19.77 -8.34 -18.64
N SER A 223 -19.39 -9.59 -18.94
CA SER A 223 -19.42 -10.69 -17.98
C SER A 223 -18.51 -10.39 -16.78
N ARG A 224 -17.33 -9.80 -16.99
CA ARG A 224 -16.42 -9.40 -15.91
C ARG A 224 -17.07 -8.35 -15.01
N LEU A 225 -17.65 -7.30 -15.59
CA LEU A 225 -18.37 -6.28 -14.83
C LEU A 225 -19.53 -6.89 -14.01
N GLU A 226 -20.26 -7.88 -14.55
CA GLU A 226 -21.28 -8.60 -13.78
C GLU A 226 -20.73 -9.31 -12.55
N HIS A 227 -19.55 -9.95 -12.66
CA HIS A 227 -18.90 -10.60 -11.52
C HIS A 227 -18.42 -9.58 -10.48
N GLU A 228 -18.10 -8.36 -10.91
CA GLU A 228 -17.75 -7.22 -10.05
C GLU A 228 -18.99 -6.52 -9.47
N GLY A 229 -20.20 -7.02 -9.74
CA GLY A 229 -21.46 -6.54 -9.15
C GLY A 229 -22.25 -5.57 -10.02
N TRP A 230 -21.81 -5.29 -11.25
CA TRP A 230 -22.62 -4.54 -12.21
C TRP A 230 -23.82 -5.35 -12.67
N GLN A 231 -24.93 -4.68 -12.97
CA GLN A 231 -26.12 -5.27 -13.56
C GLN A 231 -26.23 -4.81 -15.01
N ILE A 232 -26.06 -5.74 -15.94
CA ILE A 232 -26.28 -5.47 -17.37
C ILE A 232 -27.79 -5.48 -17.64
N VAL A 233 -28.32 -4.35 -18.07
CA VAL A 233 -29.76 -4.14 -18.21
C VAL A 233 -30.11 -3.57 -19.58
N ASP A 234 -31.36 -3.78 -20.02
CA ASP A 234 -31.85 -3.12 -21.22
C ASP A 234 -32.14 -1.62 -20.99
N ALA A 235 -32.25 -0.87 -22.08
CA ALA A 235 -32.52 0.57 -22.04
C ALA A 235 -33.82 0.93 -21.30
N LYS A 236 -34.82 0.04 -21.32
CA LYS A 236 -36.11 0.26 -20.66
C LYS A 236 -35.95 0.18 -19.14
N ARG A 237 -35.26 -0.85 -18.65
CA ARG A 237 -34.95 -1.03 -17.23
C ARG A 237 -34.05 0.11 -16.76
N PHE A 238 -33.00 0.45 -17.50
CA PHE A 238 -32.12 1.58 -17.20
C PHE A 238 -32.90 2.90 -17.05
N ALA A 239 -33.84 3.20 -17.94
CA ALA A 239 -34.66 4.41 -17.85
C ALA A 239 -35.62 4.41 -16.64
N SER A 240 -36.10 3.24 -16.21
CA SER A 240 -37.03 3.12 -15.08
C SER A 240 -36.38 3.08 -13.70
N ASP A 241 -35.15 2.56 -13.60
CA ASP A 241 -34.48 2.24 -12.35
C ASP A 241 -33.47 3.32 -11.93
N THR A 242 -33.99 4.45 -11.44
CA THR A 242 -33.17 5.63 -11.11
C THR A 242 -32.45 5.56 -9.76
N GLY A 243 -32.75 4.55 -8.94
CA GLY A 243 -32.23 4.43 -7.57
C GLY A 243 -31.10 3.41 -7.41
N THR A 244 -30.93 2.50 -8.37
CA THR A 244 -29.93 1.43 -8.28
C THR A 244 -28.59 1.89 -8.85
N SER A 245 -27.53 1.70 -8.07
CA SER A 245 -26.13 1.89 -8.50
C SER A 245 -25.62 0.62 -9.20
N GLY A 246 -24.60 0.77 -10.07
CA GLY A 246 -23.98 -0.33 -10.80
C GLY A 246 -24.84 -0.85 -11.96
N LEU A 247 -25.60 0.02 -12.64
CA LEU A 247 -26.32 -0.39 -13.85
C LEU A 247 -25.50 -0.06 -15.10
N LEU A 248 -25.44 -0.98 -16.05
CA LEU A 248 -24.84 -0.76 -17.38
C LEU A 248 -25.82 -1.19 -18.46
N SER A 249 -26.08 -0.33 -19.44
CA SER A 249 -27.00 -0.59 -20.54
C SER A 249 -26.27 -0.44 -21.88
N PRO A 250 -25.79 -1.53 -22.47
CA PRO A 250 -25.23 -1.51 -23.83
C PRO A 250 -26.32 -1.28 -24.88
N CYS A 251 -26.02 -0.49 -25.91
CA CYS A 251 -26.89 -0.36 -27.08
C CYS A 251 -26.74 -1.60 -27.99
N ALA A 252 -27.84 -2.04 -28.60
CA ALA A 252 -27.86 -3.23 -29.46
C ALA A 252 -27.34 -2.94 -30.89
N ASP A 253 -26.83 -3.98 -31.55
CA ASP A 253 -26.54 -4.07 -32.99
C ASP A 253 -25.41 -3.17 -33.55
N HIS A 254 -24.21 -3.26 -32.95
CA HIS A 254 -23.00 -2.53 -33.41
C HIS A 254 -21.89 -3.45 -33.96
N PHE A 255 -22.18 -4.74 -34.15
CA PHE A 255 -21.20 -5.73 -34.61
C PHE A 255 -21.53 -6.25 -35.99
N THR A 256 -20.51 -6.42 -36.81
CA THR A 256 -20.60 -7.14 -38.09
C THR A 256 -20.86 -8.64 -37.87
N PRO A 257 -21.28 -9.41 -38.90
CA PRO A 257 -21.52 -10.85 -38.78
C PRO A 257 -20.29 -11.68 -38.36
N ASP A 258 -19.08 -11.19 -38.65
CA ASP A 258 -17.80 -11.77 -38.24
C ASP A 258 -17.35 -11.30 -36.84
N GLY A 259 -18.16 -10.49 -36.15
CA GLY A 259 -17.92 -10.09 -34.76
C GLY A 259 -16.94 -8.93 -34.59
N ALA A 260 -16.62 -8.19 -35.65
CA ALA A 260 -15.91 -6.92 -35.54
C ALA A 260 -16.89 -5.79 -35.15
N LEU A 261 -16.39 -4.75 -34.49
CA LEU A 261 -17.14 -3.52 -34.23
C LEU A 261 -17.34 -2.76 -35.55
N ALA A 262 -18.60 -2.63 -35.96
CA ALA A 262 -18.98 -1.86 -37.14
C ALA A 262 -19.03 -0.35 -36.85
N ASP A 263 -19.50 0.00 -35.65
CA ASP A 263 -19.73 1.35 -35.17
C ASP A 263 -19.40 1.45 -33.67
N ASP A 264 -19.17 2.66 -33.18
CA ASP A 264 -19.00 2.95 -31.76
C ASP A 264 -20.24 2.52 -30.95
N VAL A 265 -20.02 1.88 -29.79
CA VAL A 265 -21.08 1.38 -28.91
C VAL A 265 -21.24 2.28 -27.70
N PRO A 266 -22.33 3.06 -27.59
CA PRO A 266 -22.63 3.80 -26.39
C PRO A 266 -23.08 2.85 -25.27
N LEU A 267 -22.51 3.05 -24.09
CA LEU A 267 -22.80 2.33 -22.86
C LEU A 267 -23.29 3.34 -21.82
N ALA A 268 -24.60 3.32 -21.56
CA ALA A 268 -25.15 4.13 -20.49
C ALA A 268 -24.85 3.46 -19.14
N TRP A 269 -24.33 4.22 -18.19
CA TRP A 269 -23.97 3.72 -16.86
C TRP A 269 -24.64 4.55 -15.77
N ARG A 270 -24.93 3.92 -14.62
CA ARG A 270 -25.45 4.60 -13.42
C ARG A 270 -24.79 4.03 -12.18
N GLY A 271 -24.13 4.89 -11.42
CA GLY A 271 -23.34 4.56 -10.24
C GLY A 271 -22.12 3.71 -10.57
N GLY A 272 -21.29 3.42 -9.57
CA GLY A 272 -19.95 2.84 -9.79
C GLY A 272 -18.99 3.85 -10.42
N LEU A 273 -17.79 3.39 -10.77
CA LEU A 273 -16.74 4.23 -11.34
C LEU A 273 -16.58 3.91 -12.84
N PRO A 274 -16.58 4.92 -13.74
CA PRO A 274 -16.34 4.72 -15.16
C PRO A 274 -14.98 4.09 -15.48
N SER A 275 -13.99 4.26 -14.62
CA SER A 275 -12.66 3.65 -14.72
C SER A 275 -12.73 2.12 -14.68
N ASN A 276 -13.61 1.52 -13.87
CA ASN A 276 -13.82 0.06 -13.87
C ASN A 276 -14.34 -0.42 -15.23
N ILE A 277 -15.26 0.34 -15.86
CA ILE A 277 -15.76 0.02 -17.20
C ILE A 277 -14.61 0.11 -18.21
N GLN A 278 -13.81 1.18 -18.14
CA GLN A 278 -12.66 1.37 -19.04
C GLN A 278 -11.63 0.24 -18.91
N ALA A 279 -11.28 -0.13 -17.68
CA ALA A 279 -10.32 -1.19 -17.37
C ALA A 279 -10.82 -2.59 -17.78
N ALA A 280 -12.10 -2.90 -17.53
CA ALA A 280 -12.69 -4.19 -17.91
C ALA A 280 -12.66 -4.41 -19.44
N PHE A 281 -12.94 -3.36 -20.20
CA PHE A 281 -12.89 -3.41 -21.67
C PHE A 281 -11.45 -3.43 -22.20
N ALA A 282 -10.53 -2.70 -21.56
CA ALA A 282 -9.13 -2.66 -21.97
C ALA A 282 -8.42 -4.03 -21.85
N ARG A 283 -8.78 -4.85 -20.86
CA ARG A 283 -8.32 -6.25 -20.76
C ARG A 283 -8.67 -7.07 -22.00
N GLU A 284 -9.82 -6.80 -22.60
CA GLU A 284 -10.29 -7.47 -23.81
C GLU A 284 -9.77 -6.81 -25.09
N GLY A 285 -8.89 -5.81 -24.95
CA GLY A 285 -8.31 -5.06 -26.07
C GLY A 285 -9.28 -4.08 -26.71
N LEU A 286 -10.33 -3.67 -26.00
CA LEU A 286 -11.32 -2.70 -26.46
C LEU A 286 -11.08 -1.34 -25.80
N VAL A 287 -11.11 -0.28 -26.61
CA VAL A 287 -10.94 1.08 -26.12
C VAL A 287 -12.29 1.66 -25.74
N VAL A 288 -12.45 2.10 -24.50
CA VAL A 288 -13.65 2.83 -24.05
C VAL A 288 -13.28 4.28 -23.79
N SER A 289 -14.03 5.17 -24.46
CA SER A 289 -13.98 6.59 -24.19
C SER A 289 -14.83 6.97 -22.97
N VAL A 290 -14.21 7.63 -22.00
CA VAL A 290 -14.88 8.19 -20.81
C VAL A 290 -14.92 9.72 -20.92
N PRO A 291 -16.07 10.32 -21.28
CA PRO A 291 -16.18 11.77 -21.38
C PRO A 291 -15.88 12.48 -20.05
N GLY A 292 -15.17 13.60 -20.11
CA GLY A 292 -14.84 14.42 -18.94
C GLY A 292 -13.55 14.04 -18.23
N GLN A 293 -13.00 12.83 -18.46
CA GLN A 293 -11.75 12.39 -17.82
C GLN A 293 -10.52 13.22 -18.27
N ALA A 294 -10.51 13.73 -19.50
CA ALA A 294 -9.41 14.57 -20.04
C ALA A 294 -9.58 16.08 -19.77
N GLY A 295 -10.63 16.50 -19.06
CA GLY A 295 -10.95 17.92 -18.85
C GLY A 295 -10.47 18.53 -17.54
N GLN A 296 -9.84 17.75 -16.66
CA GLN A 296 -9.40 18.22 -15.34
C GLN A 296 -8.08 19.01 -15.36
N ASP A 297 -7.37 19.05 -16.50
CA ASP A 297 -6.19 19.91 -16.66
C ASP A 297 -6.50 21.40 -16.43
N ASP A 298 -7.73 21.83 -16.70
CA ASP A 298 -8.15 23.23 -16.51
C ASP A 298 -8.27 23.64 -15.02
N ASP A 299 -8.23 22.70 -14.07
CA ASP A 299 -8.30 22.98 -12.61
C ASP A 299 -6.94 22.88 -11.91
N TYR A 300 -5.86 22.42 -12.57
CA TYR A 300 -4.54 22.36 -11.93
C TYR A 300 -4.02 23.74 -11.54
N ASP A 301 -4.28 24.76 -12.36
CA ASP A 301 -3.94 26.15 -12.04
C ASP A 301 -4.70 26.62 -10.78
N ALA A 302 -5.95 26.17 -10.59
CA ALA A 302 -6.72 26.47 -9.38
C ALA A 302 -6.16 25.75 -8.15
N LEU A 303 -5.69 24.50 -8.28
CA LEU A 303 -5.04 23.76 -7.19
C LEU A 303 -3.70 24.38 -6.78
N LEU A 304 -2.95 24.96 -7.72
CA LEU A 304 -1.69 25.66 -7.44
C LEU A 304 -1.90 26.98 -6.69
N GLU A 305 -3.09 27.56 -6.76
CA GLU A 305 -3.47 28.78 -6.02
C GLU A 305 -4.02 28.48 -4.61
N MET A 306 -4.37 27.22 -4.31
CA MET A 306 -4.84 26.80 -2.98
C MET A 306 -3.69 26.74 -1.97
N ASP A 307 -3.99 27.11 -0.72
CA ASP A 307 -3.05 26.86 0.37
C ASP A 307 -3.06 25.38 0.82
N ALA A 308 -2.16 25.02 1.74
CA ALA A 308 -1.99 23.64 2.17
C ALA A 308 -3.23 23.07 2.89
N ASP A 309 -3.99 23.92 3.60
CA ASP A 309 -5.20 23.51 4.32
C ASP A 309 -6.36 23.33 3.33
N GLU A 310 -6.52 24.27 2.38
CA GLU A 310 -7.50 24.17 1.29
C GLU A 310 -7.27 22.95 0.40
N LEU A 311 -6.00 22.64 0.09
CA LEU A 311 -5.62 21.48 -0.70
C LEU A 311 -5.94 20.16 0.04
N ALA A 312 -5.71 20.13 1.35
CA ALA A 312 -6.06 18.98 2.19
C ALA A 312 -7.57 18.76 2.25
N GLU A 313 -8.36 19.82 2.50
CA GLU A 313 -9.82 19.76 2.48
C GLU A 313 -10.38 19.32 1.11
N HIS A 314 -9.77 19.80 0.01
CA HIS A 314 -10.14 19.40 -1.34
C HIS A 314 -9.85 17.91 -1.59
N GLY A 315 -8.68 17.43 -1.15
CA GLY A 315 -8.30 16.02 -1.24
C GLY A 315 -9.26 15.11 -0.47
N ASP A 316 -9.61 15.48 0.76
CA ASP A 316 -10.58 14.74 1.59
C ASP A 316 -11.96 14.71 0.93
N ALA A 317 -12.43 15.84 0.40
CA ALA A 317 -13.73 15.91 -0.29
C ALA A 317 -13.79 15.04 -1.55
N LEU A 318 -12.69 14.97 -2.32
CA LEU A 318 -12.57 14.07 -3.47
C LEU A 318 -12.59 12.61 -3.03
N MET A 319 -11.83 12.25 -1.99
CA MET A 319 -11.79 10.90 -1.45
C MET A 319 -13.16 10.44 -0.94
N ASP A 320 -13.84 11.28 -0.16
CA ASP A 320 -15.21 11.04 0.29
C ASP A 320 -16.18 10.84 -0.87
N SER A 321 -15.98 11.56 -1.98
CA SER A 321 -16.80 11.38 -3.18
C SER A 321 -16.58 10.04 -3.86
N VAL A 322 -15.32 9.58 -3.97
CA VAL A 322 -14.99 8.28 -4.54
C VAL A 322 -15.51 7.15 -3.66
N ILE A 323 -15.26 7.20 -2.35
CA ILE A 323 -15.75 6.22 -1.36
C ILE A 323 -17.28 6.16 -1.39
N ALA A 324 -17.94 7.32 -1.39
CA ALA A 324 -19.40 7.37 -1.47
C ALA A 324 -19.95 6.78 -2.78
N SER A 325 -19.23 6.93 -3.89
CA SER A 325 -19.63 6.37 -5.19
C SER A 325 -19.49 4.85 -5.22
N VAL A 326 -18.38 4.33 -4.68
CA VAL A 326 -18.13 2.87 -4.55
C VAL A 326 -19.13 2.20 -3.62
N HIS A 327 -19.47 2.83 -2.50
CA HIS A 327 -20.41 2.27 -1.53
C HIS A 327 -21.89 2.66 -1.78
N GLY A 328 -22.19 3.42 -2.84
CA GLY A 328 -23.55 3.83 -3.17
C GLY A 328 -24.22 4.74 -2.13
N LEU A 329 -23.44 5.56 -1.41
CA LEU A 329 -23.90 6.44 -0.34
C LEU A 329 -24.54 7.74 -0.83
N LYS A 330 -24.30 8.13 -2.09
CA LYS A 330 -24.90 9.30 -2.75
C LYS A 330 -25.88 8.84 -3.85
N LYS A 331 -26.71 9.78 -4.33
CA LYS A 331 -27.50 9.54 -5.55
C LYS A 331 -26.53 9.11 -6.65
N PRO A 332 -26.73 7.96 -7.31
CA PRO A 332 -25.77 7.46 -8.27
C PRO A 332 -25.67 8.44 -9.43
N GLU A 333 -24.44 8.83 -9.77
CA GLU A 333 -24.17 9.57 -10.99
C GLU A 333 -24.56 8.73 -12.19
N GLU A 334 -24.87 9.38 -13.31
CA GLU A 334 -25.17 8.68 -14.55
C GLU A 334 -24.47 9.37 -15.71
N GLY A 335 -24.06 8.57 -16.69
CA GLY A 335 -23.36 9.06 -17.85
C GLY A 335 -23.39 8.07 -19.00
N VAL A 336 -22.65 8.40 -20.05
CA VAL A 336 -22.46 7.52 -21.21
C VAL A 336 -20.97 7.43 -21.48
N VAL A 337 -20.45 6.22 -21.50
CA VAL A 337 -19.12 5.92 -22.06
C VAL A 337 -19.27 5.28 -23.42
N THR A 338 -18.25 5.31 -24.26
CA THR A 338 -18.35 4.82 -25.65
C THR A 338 -17.25 3.81 -25.94
N CYS A 339 -17.61 2.55 -26.19
CA CYS A 339 -16.66 1.56 -26.71
C CYS A 339 -16.39 1.87 -28.19
N LEU A 340 -15.17 2.28 -28.51
CA LEU A 340 -14.82 2.77 -29.83
C LEU A 340 -14.57 1.61 -30.81
N ALA A 341 -15.05 1.76 -32.05
CA ALA A 341 -14.66 0.92 -33.19
C ALA A 341 -13.27 1.33 -33.71
N ALA A 342 -12.31 1.44 -32.79
CA ALA A 342 -10.95 1.84 -33.09
C ALA A 342 -10.09 0.63 -33.53
N ASP A 343 -9.19 0.87 -34.48
CA ASP A 343 -8.13 -0.06 -34.88
C ASP A 343 -6.86 0.08 -34.02
N ARG A 344 -6.75 1.18 -33.25
CA ARG A 344 -5.63 1.45 -32.36
C ARG A 344 -5.87 0.90 -30.95
N SER A 345 -4.82 0.31 -30.38
CA SER A 345 -4.76 -0.02 -28.95
C SER A 345 -4.39 1.24 -28.16
N SER A 346 -5.10 1.49 -27.05
CA SER A 346 -4.69 2.50 -26.07
C SER A 346 -3.56 1.99 -25.15
N ASP A 347 -2.93 2.89 -24.39
CA ASP A 347 -1.94 2.51 -23.37
C ASP A 347 -2.53 1.60 -22.30
N LEU A 348 -3.75 1.89 -21.84
CA LEU A 348 -4.46 1.05 -20.89
C LEU A 348 -4.66 -0.38 -21.42
N CYS A 349 -4.95 -0.55 -22.72
CA CYS A 349 -5.04 -1.89 -23.34
C CYS A 349 -3.68 -2.61 -23.33
N ARG A 350 -2.58 -1.89 -23.61
CA ARG A 350 -1.22 -2.44 -23.61
C ARG A 350 -0.79 -2.85 -22.20
N ILE A 351 -1.06 -2.01 -21.20
CA ILE A 351 -0.79 -2.29 -19.78
C ILE A 351 -1.64 -3.47 -19.31
N SER A 352 -2.93 -3.50 -19.63
CA SER A 352 -3.83 -4.61 -19.26
C SER A 352 -3.35 -5.95 -19.85
N ALA A 353 -2.86 -5.94 -21.09
CA ALA A 353 -2.25 -7.11 -21.70
C ALA A 353 -0.96 -7.56 -20.97
N ALA A 354 -0.17 -6.63 -20.43
CA ALA A 354 0.97 -6.96 -19.58
C ALA A 354 0.53 -7.58 -18.24
N PHE A 355 -0.57 -7.08 -17.67
CA PHE A 355 -1.16 -7.61 -16.45
C PHE A 355 -1.71 -9.02 -16.64
N ASP A 356 -2.36 -9.31 -17.77
CA ASP A 356 -2.80 -10.67 -18.09
C ASP A 356 -1.61 -11.66 -18.17
N ARG A 357 -0.47 -11.22 -18.71
CA ARG A 357 0.77 -12.03 -18.69
C ARG A 357 1.24 -12.30 -17.27
N LEU A 358 1.26 -11.28 -16.41
CA LEU A 358 1.62 -11.45 -14.99
C LEU A 358 0.62 -12.35 -14.24
N ALA A 359 -0.68 -12.24 -14.54
CA ALA A 359 -1.70 -13.10 -13.97
C ALA A 359 -1.49 -14.58 -14.35
N ALA A 360 -1.04 -14.86 -15.58
CA ALA A 360 -0.65 -16.21 -15.99
C ALA A 360 0.55 -16.76 -15.19
N HIS A 361 1.36 -15.88 -14.59
CA HIS A 361 2.43 -16.24 -13.65
C HIS A 361 1.97 -16.28 -12.18
N GLY A 362 0.68 -16.17 -11.92
CA GLY A 362 0.09 -16.23 -10.57
C GLY A 362 0.16 -14.93 -9.79
N TYR A 363 0.25 -13.77 -10.45
CA TYR A 363 0.06 -12.48 -9.80
C TYR A 363 -1.41 -12.11 -9.74
N LEU A 364 -1.81 -11.44 -8.66
CA LEU A 364 -2.99 -10.56 -8.66
C LEU A 364 -2.61 -9.27 -9.40
N ALA A 365 -2.78 -9.27 -10.71
CA ALA A 365 -2.43 -8.15 -11.57
C ALA A 365 -3.72 -7.46 -12.03
N GLU A 366 -4.16 -6.45 -11.29
CA GLU A 366 -5.49 -5.82 -11.46
C GLU A 366 -5.36 -4.32 -11.77
N PRO A 367 -5.92 -3.84 -12.90
CA PRO A 367 -6.07 -2.42 -13.14
C PRO A 367 -7.14 -1.86 -12.19
N ASP A 368 -6.93 -0.66 -11.64
CA ASP A 368 -7.95 0.04 -10.84
C ASP A 368 -8.58 -0.85 -9.74
N LEU A 369 -7.72 -1.46 -8.92
CA LEU A 369 -8.14 -2.51 -7.98
C LEU A 369 -9.03 -1.96 -6.86
N TRP A 370 -8.70 -0.78 -6.33
CA TRP A 370 -9.42 -0.14 -5.24
C TRP A 370 -9.19 1.37 -5.22
N PRO A 371 -10.10 2.17 -4.62
CA PRO A 371 -9.87 3.61 -4.45
C PRO A 371 -8.59 3.99 -3.72
N THR A 372 -8.22 3.22 -2.68
CA THR A 372 -7.07 3.49 -1.83
C THR A 372 -6.06 2.35 -1.87
N ALA A 373 -4.78 2.68 -1.69
CA ALA A 373 -3.71 1.68 -1.67
C ALA A 373 -3.87 0.70 -0.49
N SER A 374 -4.27 1.18 0.68
CA SER A 374 -4.49 0.33 1.86
C SER A 374 -5.60 -0.71 1.64
N GLY A 375 -6.73 -0.30 1.06
CA GLY A 375 -7.82 -1.23 0.76
C GLY A 375 -7.46 -2.24 -0.35
N ALA A 376 -6.70 -1.81 -1.36
CA ALA A 376 -6.16 -2.73 -2.36
C ALA A 376 -5.20 -3.76 -1.74
N TRP A 377 -4.28 -3.32 -0.87
CA TRP A 377 -3.36 -4.22 -0.17
C TRP A 377 -4.08 -5.21 0.74
N GLN A 378 -5.17 -4.80 1.40
CA GLN A 378 -6.00 -5.73 2.16
C GLN A 378 -6.52 -6.87 1.27
N GLN A 379 -7.07 -6.57 0.09
CA GLN A 379 -7.53 -7.61 -0.85
C GLN A 379 -6.40 -8.52 -1.32
N VAL A 380 -5.22 -7.96 -1.61
CA VAL A 380 -4.02 -8.72 -1.99
C VAL A 380 -3.65 -9.71 -0.89
N HIS A 381 -3.62 -9.26 0.36
CA HIS A 381 -3.28 -10.10 1.51
C HIS A 381 -4.34 -11.18 1.77
N GLU A 382 -5.62 -10.85 1.65
CA GLU A 382 -6.71 -11.83 1.77
C GLU A 382 -6.63 -12.91 0.69
N ALA A 383 -6.39 -12.52 -0.57
CA ALA A 383 -6.22 -13.45 -1.69
C ALA A 383 -4.98 -14.34 -1.52
N ALA A 384 -3.86 -13.75 -1.10
CA ALA A 384 -2.62 -14.47 -0.83
C ALA A 384 -2.78 -15.47 0.32
N ALA A 385 -3.43 -15.06 1.42
CA ALA A 385 -3.73 -15.92 2.56
C ALA A 385 -4.66 -17.08 2.18
N ALA A 386 -5.70 -16.83 1.39
CA ALA A 386 -6.60 -17.87 0.88
C ALA A 386 -5.87 -18.90 -0.01
N ALA A 387 -4.86 -18.46 -0.77
CA ALA A 387 -4.03 -19.32 -1.60
C ALA A 387 -2.88 -20.02 -0.83
N GLY A 388 -2.61 -19.63 0.42
CA GLY A 388 -1.46 -20.11 1.19
C GLY A 388 -0.13 -19.71 0.56
N GLN A 389 -0.07 -18.53 -0.07
CA GLN A 389 1.07 -18.03 -0.83
C GLN A 389 1.46 -16.61 -0.37
N PRO A 390 2.70 -16.16 -0.63
CA PRO A 390 3.05 -14.76 -0.42
C PRO A 390 2.22 -13.84 -1.33
N PRO A 391 2.05 -12.56 -0.94
CA PRO A 391 1.47 -11.58 -1.83
C PRO A 391 2.33 -11.45 -3.09
N ARG A 392 1.70 -11.66 -4.25
CA ARG A 392 2.26 -11.42 -5.57
C ARG A 392 1.24 -10.58 -6.32
N ALA A 393 1.49 -9.29 -6.45
CA ALA A 393 0.52 -8.36 -6.99
C ALA A 393 1.19 -7.23 -7.78
N VAL A 394 0.48 -6.70 -8.76
CA VAL A 394 0.79 -5.44 -9.43
C VAL A 394 -0.52 -4.74 -9.73
N PHE A 395 -0.73 -3.54 -9.22
CA PHE A 395 -1.97 -2.81 -9.41
C PHE A 395 -1.76 -1.30 -9.26
N TRP A 396 -2.76 -0.52 -9.62
CA TRP A 396 -2.85 0.90 -9.27
C TRP A 396 -4.23 1.20 -8.67
N THR A 397 -4.38 2.36 -8.04
CA THR A 397 -5.64 2.77 -7.39
C THR A 397 -6.54 3.54 -8.35
N THR A 398 -7.83 3.64 -8.05
CA THR A 398 -8.78 4.46 -8.84
C THR A 398 -8.30 5.89 -9.01
N GLN A 399 -7.74 6.48 -7.94
CA GLN A 399 -7.21 7.83 -7.99
C GLN A 399 -6.08 7.97 -9.03
N SER A 400 -5.13 7.02 -9.04
CA SER A 400 -4.07 7.00 -10.05
C SER A 400 -4.64 6.77 -11.45
N HIS A 401 -5.70 5.97 -11.59
CA HIS A 401 -6.33 5.77 -12.90
C HIS A 401 -6.91 7.07 -13.46
N THR A 402 -7.70 7.78 -12.66
CA THR A 402 -8.35 9.03 -13.09
C THR A 402 -7.34 10.14 -13.38
N ALA A 403 -6.21 10.16 -12.68
CA ALA A 403 -5.19 11.19 -12.85
C ALA A 403 -4.26 10.92 -14.04
N SER A 404 -3.93 9.66 -14.33
CA SER A 404 -2.86 9.33 -15.28
C SER A 404 -3.34 9.07 -16.72
N PHE A 405 -4.64 8.80 -16.93
CA PHE A 405 -5.17 8.43 -18.25
C PHE A 405 -6.14 9.47 -18.81
N ASP A 406 -6.02 9.76 -20.11
CA ASP A 406 -7.01 10.57 -20.82
C ASP A 406 -8.34 9.82 -21.04
N ALA A 407 -9.28 10.52 -21.67
CA ALA A 407 -10.60 9.97 -22.01
C ALA A 407 -10.54 8.70 -22.86
N TYR A 408 -9.45 8.41 -23.57
CA TYR A 408 -9.27 7.24 -24.44
C TYR A 408 -8.44 6.13 -23.77
N GLY A 409 -7.97 6.34 -22.54
CA GLY A 409 -7.08 5.41 -21.85
C GLY A 409 -5.65 5.46 -22.39
N ASP A 410 -5.27 6.54 -23.06
CA ASP A 410 -3.86 6.85 -23.36
C ASP A 410 -3.23 7.49 -22.11
N LEU A 411 -2.01 7.08 -21.77
CA LEU A 411 -1.32 7.54 -20.58
C LEU A 411 -0.82 8.97 -20.86
N VAL A 412 -1.25 9.94 -20.04
CA VAL A 412 -0.89 11.35 -20.18
C VAL A 412 0.03 11.86 -19.08
N ASP A 413 0.08 11.16 -17.94
CA ASP A 413 0.96 11.44 -16.82
C ASP A 413 1.59 10.15 -16.27
N GLU A 414 2.44 10.28 -15.26
CA GLU A 414 3.03 9.15 -14.55
C GLU A 414 1.96 8.29 -13.88
N LEU A 415 2.01 6.98 -14.11
CA LEU A 415 1.19 6.00 -13.42
C LEU A 415 2.04 5.24 -12.40
N VAL A 416 1.67 5.40 -11.14
CA VAL A 416 2.30 4.73 -10.00
C VAL A 416 1.68 3.35 -9.81
N LEU A 417 2.50 2.31 -9.89
CA LEU A 417 2.08 0.92 -9.67
C LEU A 417 2.57 0.40 -8.31
N GLN A 418 1.60 -0.01 -7.49
CA GLN A 418 1.84 -0.80 -6.29
C GLN A 418 2.21 -2.23 -6.67
N TRP A 419 3.14 -2.85 -5.96
CA TRP A 419 3.63 -4.17 -6.34
C TRP A 419 4.19 -4.98 -5.19
N ALA A 420 4.14 -6.31 -5.33
CA ALA A 420 4.84 -7.28 -4.51
C ALA A 420 5.19 -8.50 -5.37
N GLY A 421 6.36 -9.10 -5.12
CA GLY A 421 6.83 -10.30 -5.83
C GLY A 421 8.17 -10.07 -6.54
N ASP A 422 8.30 -10.61 -7.75
CA ASP A 422 9.53 -10.52 -8.55
C ASP A 422 9.56 -9.23 -9.41
N PRO A 423 10.40 -8.22 -9.09
CA PRO A 423 10.46 -6.99 -9.87
C PRO A 423 11.03 -7.19 -11.29
N GLU A 424 11.89 -8.19 -11.53
CA GLU A 424 12.46 -8.41 -12.86
C GLU A 424 11.39 -8.92 -13.83
N LEU A 425 10.55 -9.85 -13.37
CA LEU A 425 9.42 -10.37 -14.14
C LEU A 425 8.37 -9.28 -14.41
N ILE A 426 8.09 -8.43 -13.42
CA ILE A 426 7.19 -7.27 -13.57
C ILE A 426 7.75 -6.30 -14.62
N ALA A 427 9.03 -5.91 -14.47
CA ALA A 427 9.70 -5.02 -15.41
C ALA A 427 9.68 -5.58 -16.84
N GLN A 428 9.96 -6.88 -17.01
CA GLN A 428 9.93 -7.54 -18.31
C GLN A 428 8.52 -7.52 -18.94
N ALA A 429 7.48 -7.83 -18.16
CA ALA A 429 6.12 -7.80 -18.64
C ALA A 429 5.70 -6.38 -19.07
N LEU A 430 6.09 -5.36 -18.30
CA LEU A 430 5.79 -3.95 -18.56
C LEU A 430 6.61 -3.37 -19.73
N ALA A 431 7.84 -3.83 -19.97
CA ALA A 431 8.66 -3.35 -21.09
C ALA A 431 7.99 -3.59 -22.45
N GLY A 432 7.17 -4.65 -22.57
CA GLY A 432 6.37 -4.94 -23.77
C GLY A 432 5.23 -3.97 -24.05
N THR A 433 4.94 -3.03 -23.15
CA THR A 433 3.90 -2.00 -23.36
C THR A 433 4.37 -0.91 -24.33
N GLY A 434 5.69 -0.71 -24.49
CA GLY A 434 6.25 0.42 -25.24
C GLY A 434 6.15 1.76 -24.50
N LEU A 435 5.85 1.74 -23.20
CA LEU A 435 5.95 2.87 -22.27
C LEU A 435 7.33 2.91 -21.63
N GLU A 436 7.69 4.04 -21.03
CA GLU A 436 8.88 4.13 -20.18
C GLU A 436 8.57 3.49 -18.82
N VAL A 437 9.41 2.54 -18.40
CA VAL A 437 9.25 1.80 -17.14
C VAL A 437 10.42 2.13 -16.22
N GLU A 438 10.14 2.77 -15.10
CA GLU A 438 11.10 2.93 -14.00
C GLU A 438 10.94 1.77 -13.03
N VAL A 439 12.00 0.95 -12.92
CA VAL A 439 12.03 -0.19 -12.03
C VAL A 439 12.51 0.28 -10.65
N PRO A 440 11.77 0.00 -9.57
CA PRO A 440 12.14 0.44 -8.23
C PRO A 440 13.42 -0.28 -7.75
N GLU A 441 14.29 0.46 -7.05
CA GLU A 441 15.50 -0.10 -6.43
C GLU A 441 15.18 -0.95 -5.19
N HIS A 442 14.03 -0.70 -4.56
CA HIS A 442 13.63 -1.29 -3.29
C HIS A 442 12.16 -1.71 -3.30
N GLU A 443 11.82 -2.76 -2.52
CA GLU A 443 10.43 -3.25 -2.36
C GLU A 443 9.47 -2.18 -1.80
N SER A 444 9.98 -1.12 -1.15
CA SER A 444 9.17 -0.01 -0.63
C SER A 444 8.88 1.09 -1.66
N THR A 445 9.49 1.05 -2.84
CA THR A 445 9.33 2.05 -3.89
C THR A 445 8.43 1.49 -4.99
N ALA A 446 7.51 2.31 -5.52
CA ALA A 446 6.59 1.89 -6.57
C ALA A 446 7.27 1.76 -7.95
N PHE A 447 6.68 0.97 -8.84
CA PHE A 447 7.01 1.05 -10.28
C PHE A 447 6.36 2.31 -10.86
N LEU A 448 7.06 3.01 -11.76
CA LEU A 448 6.51 4.17 -12.45
C LEU A 448 6.43 3.89 -13.94
N LEU A 449 5.24 4.06 -14.51
CA LEU A 449 5.04 4.05 -15.96
C LEU A 449 4.87 5.48 -16.45
N ARG A 450 5.58 5.85 -17.51
CA ARG A 450 5.46 7.17 -18.14
C ARG A 450 5.10 7.05 -19.61
N PRO A 451 4.38 8.05 -20.17
CA PRO A 451 4.18 8.12 -21.60
C PRO A 451 5.54 8.05 -22.28
N ALA A 452 5.68 7.22 -23.32
CA ALA A 452 6.93 7.18 -24.07
C ALA A 452 7.27 8.61 -24.51
N SER A 453 8.46 9.09 -24.16
CA SER A 453 8.95 10.39 -24.63
C SER A 453 8.82 10.38 -26.14
N LYS A 454 7.76 11.01 -26.68
CA LYS A 454 7.61 11.19 -28.12
C LYS A 454 8.86 11.95 -28.49
N GLY A 455 9.83 11.23 -29.08
CA GLY A 455 11.13 11.77 -29.37
C GLY A 455 10.87 13.11 -30.00
N ARG A 456 11.22 14.20 -29.28
CA ARG A 456 11.06 15.55 -29.79
C ARG A 456 11.87 15.52 -31.07
N PHE A 457 11.19 15.39 -32.20
CA PHE A 457 11.78 15.69 -33.49
C PHE A 457 12.13 17.16 -33.37
N GLU A 458 13.37 17.45 -32.97
CA GLU A 458 13.97 18.74 -33.13
C GLU A 458 13.88 19.05 -34.61
N VAL A 459 12.89 19.86 -34.98
CA VAL A 459 12.82 20.48 -36.28
C VAL A 459 13.98 21.48 -36.29
N SER A 460 15.13 21.00 -36.75
CA SER A 460 16.32 21.80 -37.03
C SER A 460 16.10 22.76 -38.19
#